data_AF-A0A2E4WE86-F1
#
_entry.id   AF-A0A2E4WE86-F1
#
_cell.length_a   1.000
_cell.length_b   1.000
_cell.length_c   1.000
_cell.angle_alpha   90.00
_cell.angle_beta   90.00
_cell.angle_gamma   90.00
#
_symmetry.space_group_name_H-M   'P 1'
#
loop_
_entity.id
_entity.type
_entity.pdbx_description
1 polymer ?
#
loop_
_entity_poly.entity_id
_entity_poly.type
_entity_poly.pdbx_seq_one_letter_code
_entity_poly.pdbx_strand_id
1 'polypeptide(L)'
;MANEERSNWRRRLRIPKSANKGDVITIKTMAEHVMEPGVRRDQETGVIYPKKIIDHVYVRFNGKQVFKSQWYSGVSANPFMSFKLKVDTSGLIEVEWVDDYGQSSFKRDTIDVYDKNGKIIYPFEIDTPDSKNKVM
;
A
#
# COMPACT_ATOMS: atom_id res chain seq x y z
N MET A 1 -2.59 29.75 7.68
CA MET A 1 -2.51 28.27 7.59
C MET A 1 -3.61 27.71 6.69
N ALA A 2 -3.73 28.18 5.45
CA ALA A 2 -4.79 27.78 4.51
C ALA A 2 -4.30 27.73 3.05
N ASN A 3 -2.99 27.53 2.84
CA ASN A 3 -2.40 27.56 1.51
C ASN A 3 -1.23 26.57 1.37
N GLU A 4 -1.30 25.42 2.05
CA GLU A 4 -0.65 24.25 1.45
C GLU A 4 -1.56 23.86 0.29
N GLU A 5 -1.19 24.33 -0.92
CA GLU A 5 -1.57 23.68 -2.18
C GLU A 5 -1.56 22.18 -1.93
N ARG A 6 -2.48 21.43 -2.56
CA ARG A 6 -2.47 19.96 -2.54
C ARG A 6 -1.14 19.48 -3.08
N SER A 7 -0.12 19.48 -2.23
CA SER A 7 1.21 19.03 -2.54
C SER A 7 1.00 17.61 -3.00
N ASN A 8 1.47 17.31 -4.21
CA ASN A 8 1.36 15.99 -4.81
C ASN A 8 2.22 15.02 -3.99
N TRP A 9 1.81 14.71 -2.76
CA TRP A 9 2.51 13.87 -1.81
C TRP A 9 2.74 12.51 -2.45
N ARG A 10 3.99 12.24 -2.77
CA ARG A 10 4.33 11.07 -3.57
C ARG A 10 4.21 9.83 -2.70
N ARG A 11 3.32 8.93 -3.11
CA ARG A 11 3.23 7.57 -2.56
C ARG A 11 4.10 6.64 -3.40
N ARG A 12 5.09 6.03 -2.77
CA ARG A 12 5.99 5.05 -3.38
C ARG A 12 5.64 3.66 -2.86
N LEU A 13 5.47 2.74 -3.79
CA LEU A 13 5.26 1.32 -3.54
C LEU A 13 6.26 0.58 -4.41
N ARG A 14 7.05 -0.31 -3.79
CA ARG A 14 8.01 -1.15 -4.48
C ARG A 14 7.72 -2.60 -4.12
N ILE A 15 7.37 -3.35 -5.15
CA ILE A 15 7.00 -4.77 -5.09
C ILE A 15 7.81 -5.49 -6.18
N PRO A 16 8.24 -6.75 -5.98
CA PRO A 16 8.74 -7.58 -7.06
C PRO A 16 7.69 -7.70 -8.18
N LYS A 17 8.12 -7.62 -9.45
CA LYS A 17 7.19 -7.79 -10.58
C LYS A 17 6.63 -9.21 -10.66
N SER A 18 7.42 -10.17 -10.22
CA SER A 18 7.08 -11.59 -10.25
C SER A 18 7.52 -12.34 -8.99
N ALA A 19 6.84 -13.45 -8.72
CA ALA A 19 7.18 -14.42 -7.68
C ALA A 19 6.70 -15.83 -8.06
N ASN A 20 7.17 -16.87 -7.38
CA ASN A 20 6.60 -18.21 -7.50
C ASN A 20 5.51 -18.43 -6.46
N LYS A 21 4.62 -19.38 -6.73
CA LYS A 21 3.59 -19.79 -5.80
C LYS A 21 4.17 -20.14 -4.43
N GLY A 22 3.70 -19.46 -3.40
CA GLY A 22 4.09 -19.69 -2.01
C GLY A 22 5.32 -18.90 -1.56
N ASP A 23 5.92 -18.08 -2.44
CA ASP A 23 7.04 -17.23 -2.09
C ASP A 23 6.64 -16.13 -1.11
N VAL A 24 7.59 -15.75 -0.25
CA VAL A 24 7.45 -14.63 0.68
C VAL A 24 8.16 -13.41 0.07
N ILE A 25 7.37 -12.50 -0.49
CA ILE A 25 7.88 -11.25 -1.06
C ILE A 25 8.07 -10.17 0.01
N THR A 26 9.00 -9.26 -0.23
CA THR A 26 9.18 -8.06 0.59
C THR A 26 8.57 -6.86 -0.12
N ILE A 27 7.59 -6.23 0.52
CA ILE A 27 6.91 -5.04 0.04
C ILE A 27 7.47 -3.84 0.79
N LYS A 28 7.91 -2.83 0.04
CA LYS A 28 8.47 -1.58 0.58
C LYS A 28 7.59 -0.42 0.19
N THR A 29 7.27 0.42 1.16
CA THR A 29 6.35 1.54 0.98
C THR A 29 6.94 2.79 1.59
N MET A 30 6.72 3.94 0.96
CA MET A 30 7.12 5.24 1.49
C MET A 30 6.06 6.26 1.14
N ALA A 31 5.66 7.04 2.13
CA ALA A 31 4.68 8.10 2.01
C ALA A 31 5.35 9.44 2.29
N GLU A 32 5.34 10.35 1.31
CA GLU A 32 5.78 11.72 1.56
C GLU A 32 4.78 12.42 2.49
N HIS A 33 5.25 12.79 3.68
CA HIS A 33 4.41 13.40 4.72
C HIS A 33 5.29 14.03 5.81
N VAL A 34 4.87 15.18 6.35
CA VAL A 34 5.63 15.91 7.37
C VAL A 34 5.62 15.18 8.73
N MET A 35 4.54 14.46 9.04
CA MET A 35 4.33 13.77 10.32
C MET A 35 4.50 14.72 11.52
N GLU A 36 3.77 15.83 11.52
CA GLU A 36 3.82 16.83 12.60
C GLU A 36 3.26 16.21 13.89
N PRO A 37 4.08 16.02 14.94
CA PRO A 37 3.70 15.27 16.14
C PRO A 37 2.69 15.98 17.03
N GLY A 38 2.50 17.30 16.87
CA GLY A 38 1.61 18.11 17.69
C GLY A 38 2.24 18.67 18.97
N VAL A 39 3.56 18.60 19.08
CA VAL A 39 4.32 19.08 20.26
C VAL A 39 5.36 20.15 19.91
N ARG A 40 5.59 20.39 18.61
CA ARG A 40 6.52 21.42 18.16
C ARG A 40 5.96 22.80 18.47
N ARG A 41 6.81 23.68 19.00
CA ARG A 41 6.48 25.08 19.30
C ARG A 41 7.17 26.00 18.32
N ASP A 42 6.43 27.02 17.92
CA ASP A 42 6.97 28.16 17.22
C ASP A 42 7.83 29.01 18.17
N GLN A 43 9.05 29.36 17.76
CA GLN A 43 10.00 30.06 18.63
C GLN A 43 9.62 31.53 18.87
N GLU A 44 8.94 32.17 17.91
CA GLU A 44 8.60 33.59 17.99
C GLU A 44 7.24 33.80 18.66
N THR A 45 6.26 32.96 18.31
CA THR A 45 4.87 33.11 18.78
C THR A 45 4.52 32.19 19.96
N GLY A 46 5.31 31.16 20.23
CA GLY A 46 5.04 30.16 21.26
C GLY A 46 3.88 29.20 20.93
N VAL A 47 3.26 29.33 19.75
CA VAL A 47 2.12 28.51 19.33
C VAL A 47 2.55 27.07 19.05
N ILE A 48 1.73 26.10 19.47
CA ILE A 48 1.94 24.68 19.17
C ILE A 48 1.36 24.38 17.79
N TYR A 49 2.16 23.73 16.94
CA TYR A 49 1.69 23.28 15.64
C TYR A 49 0.69 22.13 15.82
N PRO A 50 -0.51 22.18 15.20
CA PRO A 50 -1.47 21.11 15.30
C PRO A 50 -0.88 19.79 14.80
N LYS A 51 -1.23 18.70 15.51
CA LYS A 51 -0.85 17.35 15.12
C LYS A 51 -1.39 17.07 13.72
N LYS A 52 -0.54 16.56 12.83
CA LYS A 52 -0.89 16.11 11.48
C LYS A 52 -0.03 14.92 11.13
N ILE A 53 -0.57 13.72 11.30
CA ILE A 53 0.15 12.46 11.06
C ILE A 53 -0.68 11.52 10.19
N ILE A 54 0.01 10.66 9.45
CA ILE A 54 -0.61 9.42 8.97
C ILE A 54 -0.81 8.53 10.18
N ASP A 55 -2.06 8.19 10.51
CA ASP A 55 -2.41 7.41 11.70
C ASP A 55 -2.79 5.96 11.36
N HIS A 56 -3.23 5.70 10.13
CA HIS A 56 -3.59 4.36 9.68
C HIS A 56 -2.96 4.02 8.33
N VAL A 57 -2.47 2.79 8.23
CA VAL A 57 -2.02 2.20 6.97
C VAL A 57 -2.73 0.87 6.76
N TYR A 58 -3.45 0.75 5.65
CA TYR A 58 -4.17 -0.46 5.25
C TYR A 58 -3.48 -1.07 4.04
N VAL A 59 -3.30 -2.39 4.08
CA VAL A 59 -2.77 -3.14 2.93
C VAL A 59 -3.82 -4.16 2.52
N ARG A 60 -4.19 -4.12 1.25
CA ARG A 60 -5.13 -5.06 0.63
C ARG A 60 -4.43 -5.87 -0.46
N PHE A 61 -4.74 -7.15 -0.52
CA PHE A 61 -4.34 -8.05 -1.59
C PHE A 61 -5.58 -8.64 -2.24
N ASN A 62 -5.76 -8.43 -3.54
CA ASN A 62 -6.97 -8.83 -4.27
C ASN A 62 -8.27 -8.36 -3.58
N GLY A 63 -8.27 -7.12 -3.09
CA GLY A 63 -9.40 -6.51 -2.39
C GLY A 63 -9.58 -6.92 -0.93
N LYS A 64 -8.92 -7.98 -0.47
CA LYS A 64 -8.97 -8.42 0.93
C LYS A 64 -7.91 -7.70 1.77
N GLN A 65 -8.30 -7.13 2.91
CA GLN A 65 -7.34 -6.57 3.86
C GLN A 65 -6.46 -7.69 4.43
N VAL A 66 -5.14 -7.58 4.23
CA VAL A 66 -4.15 -8.54 4.71
C VAL A 66 -3.32 -7.99 5.86
N PHE A 67 -3.21 -6.67 5.98
CA PHE A 67 -2.45 -6.02 7.04
C PHE A 67 -3.05 -4.64 7.37
N LYS A 68 -2.97 -4.27 8.64
CA LYS A 68 -3.33 -2.94 9.17
C LYS A 68 -2.25 -2.51 10.15
N SER A 69 -1.79 -1.27 10.03
CA SER A 69 -0.90 -0.63 11.01
C SER A 69 -1.52 0.66 11.51
N GLN A 70 -1.33 0.94 12.80
CA GLN A 70 -1.69 2.20 13.41
C GLN A 70 -0.41 2.92 13.83
N TRP A 71 -0.27 4.16 13.40
CA TRP A 71 0.89 5.01 13.64
C TRP A 71 0.54 6.15 14.59
N TYR A 72 1.56 6.61 15.31
CA TYR A 72 1.44 7.67 16.30
C TYR A 72 2.56 8.69 16.08
N SER A 73 2.57 9.77 16.88
CA SER A 73 3.51 10.89 16.77
C SER A 73 5.00 10.52 16.87
N GLY A 74 5.34 9.27 17.22
CA GLY A 74 6.72 8.77 17.22
C GLY A 74 7.25 8.35 15.84
N VAL A 75 6.41 8.34 14.80
CA VAL A 75 6.83 7.99 13.45
C VAL A 75 7.41 9.21 12.74
N SER A 76 8.64 9.08 12.25
CA SER A 76 9.37 10.15 11.55
C SER A 76 8.69 10.60 10.25
N ALA A 77 9.01 11.83 9.83
CA ALA A 77 8.67 12.36 8.52
C ALA A 77 9.06 11.42 7.37
N ASN A 78 8.31 11.47 6.28
CA ASN A 78 8.42 10.58 5.12
C ASN A 78 8.40 9.09 5.51
N PRO A 79 7.34 8.63 6.21
CA PRO A 79 7.34 7.33 6.82
C PRO A 79 7.56 6.21 5.81
N PHE A 80 8.51 5.34 6.15
CA PHE A 80 8.87 4.14 5.41
C PHE A 80 8.39 2.91 6.17
N MET A 81 7.77 1.97 5.45
CA MET A 81 7.35 0.68 6.01
C MET A 81 7.72 -0.44 5.07
N SER A 82 8.31 -1.50 5.63
CA SER A 82 8.65 -2.73 4.93
C SER A 82 7.99 -3.90 5.63
N PHE A 83 7.29 -4.74 4.88
CA PHE A 83 6.65 -5.94 5.42
C PHE A 83 6.78 -7.10 4.42
N LYS A 84 6.53 -8.31 4.93
CA LYS A 84 6.57 -9.54 4.13
C LYS A 84 5.15 -10.02 3.86
N LEU A 85 4.91 -10.51 2.65
CA LEU A 85 3.63 -11.10 2.25
C LEU A 85 3.91 -12.41 1.53
N LYS A 86 3.22 -13.48 1.92
CA LYS A 86 3.21 -14.73 1.16
C LYS A 86 2.20 -14.59 0.01
N VAL A 87 2.60 -14.94 -1.21
CA VAL A 87 1.73 -14.83 -2.40
C VAL A 87 1.54 -16.20 -3.05
N ASP A 88 0.28 -16.60 -3.23
CA ASP A 88 -0.08 -17.88 -3.86
C ASP A 88 -0.68 -17.70 -5.27
N THR A 89 -1.19 -16.49 -5.56
CA THR A 89 -1.81 -16.13 -6.85
C THR A 89 -1.31 -14.75 -7.27
N SER A 90 -1.36 -14.45 -8.57
CA SER A 90 -1.19 -13.11 -9.08
C SER A 90 -2.25 -12.18 -8.51
N GLY A 91 -1.96 -10.90 -8.47
CA GLY A 91 -2.92 -9.98 -7.89
C GLY A 91 -2.52 -8.53 -7.81
N LEU A 92 -3.50 -7.75 -7.38
CA LEU A 92 -3.36 -6.34 -7.06
C LEU A 92 -3.01 -6.19 -5.59
N ILE A 93 -1.92 -5.48 -5.30
CA ILE A 93 -1.58 -5.01 -3.96
C ILE A 93 -1.93 -3.53 -3.90
N GLU A 94 -2.74 -3.17 -2.91
CA GLU A 94 -3.10 -1.79 -2.60
C GLU A 94 -2.58 -1.44 -1.21
N VAL A 95 -1.92 -0.29 -1.11
CA VAL A 95 -1.54 0.31 0.17
C VAL A 95 -2.23 1.65 0.27
N GLU A 96 -3.00 1.84 1.33
CA GLU A 96 -3.74 3.05 1.65
C GLU A 96 -3.19 3.65 2.94
N TRP A 97 -2.99 4.96 2.94
CA TRP A 97 -2.58 5.74 4.10
C TRP A 97 -3.66 6.77 4.39
N VAL A 98 -4.09 6.82 5.64
CA VAL A 98 -5.09 7.75 6.14
C VAL A 98 -4.44 8.62 7.21
N ASP A 99 -4.67 9.93 7.13
CA ASP A 99 -4.24 10.87 8.16
C ASP A 99 -5.29 11.08 9.25
N ASP A 100 -4.87 11.72 10.34
CA ASP A 100 -5.72 12.04 11.49
C ASP A 100 -6.80 13.10 11.21
N TYR A 101 -6.81 13.71 10.01
CA TYR A 101 -7.87 14.57 9.50
C TYR A 101 -8.81 13.83 8.54
N GLY A 102 -8.63 12.52 8.35
CA GLY A 102 -9.45 11.67 7.49
C GLY A 102 -9.09 11.74 6.00
N GLN A 103 -8.01 12.40 5.61
CA GLN A 103 -7.53 12.40 4.23
C GLN A 103 -6.91 11.05 3.91
N SER A 104 -7.47 10.36 2.91
CA SER A 104 -6.94 9.11 2.39
C SER A 104 -6.18 9.30 1.09
N SER A 105 -5.11 8.53 0.92
CA SER A 105 -4.40 8.36 -0.34
C SER A 105 -3.92 6.92 -0.47
N PHE A 106 -3.86 6.42 -1.70
CA PHE A 106 -3.48 5.03 -1.95
C PHE A 106 -2.51 4.90 -3.11
N LYS A 107 -1.79 3.78 -3.12
CA LYS A 107 -0.96 3.34 -4.24
C LYS A 107 -1.22 1.87 -4.49
N ARG A 108 -1.27 1.53 -5.77
CA ARG A 108 -1.49 0.16 -6.26
C ARG A 108 -0.30 -0.28 -7.10
N ASP A 109 -0.01 -1.56 -7.04
CA ASP A 109 0.89 -2.25 -7.96
C ASP A 109 0.42 -3.70 -8.13
N THR A 110 0.88 -4.35 -9.18
CA THR A 110 0.52 -5.73 -9.49
C THR A 110 1.72 -6.65 -9.33
N ILE A 111 1.44 -7.90 -9.00
CA ILE A 111 2.44 -8.97 -8.99
C ILE A 111 1.94 -10.18 -9.78
N ASP A 112 2.82 -10.72 -10.62
CA ASP A 112 2.59 -11.96 -11.34
C ASP A 112 3.17 -13.15 -10.57
N VAL A 113 2.32 -14.11 -10.22
CA VAL A 113 2.74 -15.35 -9.54
C VAL A 113 2.70 -16.51 -10.51
N TYR A 114 3.82 -17.22 -10.60
CA TYR A 114 4.00 -18.36 -11.49
C TYR A 114 3.92 -19.68 -10.73
N ASP A 115 3.34 -20.70 -11.35
CA ASP A 115 3.40 -22.09 -10.90
C ASP A 115 4.74 -22.74 -11.27
N LYS A 116 5.00 -23.94 -10.76
CA LYS A 116 6.20 -24.76 -11.08
C LYS A 116 6.41 -25.00 -12.58
N ASN A 117 5.32 -24.93 -13.36
CA ASN A 117 5.33 -25.12 -14.81
C ASN A 117 5.51 -23.80 -15.59
N GLY A 118 5.75 -22.66 -14.91
CA GLY A 118 5.93 -21.36 -15.56
C GLY A 118 4.63 -20.69 -16.03
N LYS A 119 3.46 -21.20 -15.61
CA LYS A 119 2.15 -20.60 -15.93
C LYS A 119 1.74 -19.58 -14.86
N ILE A 120 1.19 -18.44 -15.28
CA ILE A 120 0.62 -17.43 -14.37
C ILE A 120 -0.61 -17.99 -13.66
N ILE A 121 -0.67 -17.81 -12.34
CA ILE A 121 -1.79 -18.22 -11.49
C ILE A 121 -2.69 -17.02 -11.26
N TYR A 122 -3.83 -16.95 -11.95
CA TYR A 122 -4.80 -15.90 -11.72
C TYR A 122 -5.60 -16.13 -10.43
N PRO A 123 -6.12 -15.07 -9.79
CA PRO A 123 -6.93 -15.19 -8.58
C PRO A 123 -8.36 -15.68 -8.83
N PHE A 124 -8.73 -15.98 -10.09
CA PHE A 124 -10.01 -16.53 -10.51
C PHE A 124 -9.79 -17.74 -11.42
N GLU A 125 -10.74 -18.67 -11.38
CA GLU A 125 -10.79 -19.78 -12.33
C GLU A 125 -11.35 -19.26 -13.66
N ILE A 126 -10.62 -19.51 -14.75
CA ILE A 126 -11.13 -19.23 -16.09
C ILE A 126 -11.85 -20.50 -16.54
N ASP A 127 -13.18 -20.43 -16.65
CA ASP A 127 -13.95 -21.43 -17.39
C ASP A 127 -13.42 -21.43 -18.82
N THR A 128 -12.61 -22.42 -19.13
CA THR A 128 -12.17 -22.65 -20.50
C THR A 128 -13.36 -23.29 -21.20
N PRO A 129 -13.90 -22.72 -22.29
CA PRO A 129 -14.98 -23.38 -23.02
C PRO A 129 -14.47 -24.75 -23.46
N ASP A 130 -15.16 -25.82 -23.06
CA ASP A 130 -14.85 -27.18 -23.44
C ASP A 130 -14.58 -27.26 -24.95
N SER A 131 -13.41 -27.76 -25.33
CA SER A 131 -13.01 -28.00 -26.72
C SER A 131 -13.78 -29.14 -27.38
N LYS A 132 -14.99 -29.45 -26.90
CA LYS A 132 -15.82 -30.60 -27.30
C LYS A 132 -17.11 -30.24 -28.04
N ASN A 133 -17.28 -29.03 -28.54
CA ASN A 133 -18.29 -28.76 -29.58
C ASN A 133 -17.63 -28.29 -30.87
N LYS A 134 -17.07 -29.27 -31.59
CA LYS A 134 -16.88 -29.19 -33.04
C LYS A 134 -18.29 -29.23 -33.65
N VAL A 135 -18.87 -28.05 -33.85
CA VAL A 135 -20.13 -27.91 -34.59
C VAL A 135 -19.87 -28.44 -36.01
N MET A 136 -20.58 -29.51 -36.36
CA MET A 136 -20.66 -30.04 -37.73
C MET A 136 -21.25 -29.01 -38.68
#